data_AF-A0A377KDE7-F1
#
_entry.id   AF-A0A377KDE7-F1
#
_cell.length_a   1.000
_cell.length_b   1.000
_cell.length_c   1.000
_cell.angle_alpha   90.00
_cell.angle_beta   90.00
_cell.angle_gamma   90.00
#
_symmetry.space_group_name_H-M   'P 1'
#
loop_
_entity.id
_entity.type
_entity.pdbx_description
1 polymer ?
#
loop_
_entity_poly.entity_id
_entity_poly.type
_entity_poly.pdbx_seq_one_letter_code
_entity_poly.pdbx_strand_id
1 'polypeptide(L)'
;MLLLQETERALADKSSPKVIFLHMIGSHPNPCDRLNSWPNYYLEQYPRKIACYLASISKLDNFLGQLDGILRRHSRHFAMLYFSDHGLSVSDSANPVHHDGHVQGGYSVPLIITASDITSHQSVSRKINARNFAGIFQWLTGIRTENITPFNPLTDEDNEPVMVFNGEKNVPADSLKPQPLILPDHR
;
A
#
# COMPACT_ATOMS: atom_id res chain seq x y z
N MET A 1 9.75 3.74 14.00
CA MET A 1 9.52 4.69 15.11
C MET A 1 9.70 6.15 14.67
N LEU A 2 10.73 6.49 13.89
CA LEU A 2 10.97 7.89 13.45
C LEU A 2 9.78 8.57 12.75
N LEU A 3 9.16 7.93 11.74
CA LEU A 3 8.06 8.57 10.99
C LEU A 3 6.82 8.89 11.84
N LEU A 4 6.47 8.04 12.81
CA LEU A 4 5.35 8.30 13.72
C LEU A 4 5.64 9.52 14.61
N GLN A 5 6.86 9.62 15.13
CA GLN A 5 7.29 10.77 15.94
C GLN A 5 7.30 12.07 15.12
N GLU A 6 7.77 12.03 13.88
CA GLU A 6 7.76 13.20 13.00
C GLU A 6 6.34 13.59 12.58
N THR A 7 5.42 12.62 12.48
CA THR A 7 4.00 12.90 12.25
C THR A 7 3.38 13.62 13.44
N GLU A 8 3.61 13.14 14.67
CA GLU A 8 3.18 13.82 15.91
C GLU A 8 3.73 15.25 15.97
N ARG A 9 5.02 15.45 15.63
CA ARG A 9 5.63 16.78 15.55
C ARG A 9 4.94 17.67 14.51
N ALA A 10 4.67 17.14 13.31
CA ALA A 10 3.96 17.88 12.27
C ALA A 10 2.53 18.26 12.70
N LEU A 11 1.85 17.43 13.50
CA LEU A 11 0.50 17.66 14.03
C LEU A 11 0.47 18.54 15.29
N ALA A 12 1.61 18.80 15.92
CA ALA A 12 1.71 19.75 17.03
C ALA A 12 1.43 21.18 16.57
N ASP A 13 1.85 21.52 15.36
CA ASP A 13 1.46 22.76 14.70
C ASP A 13 -0.02 22.72 14.28
N LYS A 14 -0.78 23.71 14.75
CA LYS A 14 -2.24 23.81 14.58
C LYS A 14 -2.67 24.51 13.27
N SER A 15 -1.72 24.88 12.41
CA SER A 15 -2.04 25.36 11.06
C SER A 15 -2.87 24.33 10.27
N SER A 16 -3.85 24.83 9.52
CA SER A 16 -4.80 24.01 8.75
C SER A 16 -5.28 24.79 7.51
N PRO A 17 -5.46 24.15 6.34
CA PRO A 17 -5.32 22.71 6.09
C PRO A 17 -3.87 22.24 6.01
N LYS A 18 -3.63 20.94 6.22
CA LYS A 18 -2.31 20.31 6.22
C LYS A 18 -2.33 19.02 5.41
N VAL A 19 -1.27 18.79 4.64
CA VAL A 19 -1.02 17.53 3.94
C VAL A 19 0.35 17.03 4.39
N ILE A 20 0.42 15.78 4.86
CA ILE A 20 1.65 15.15 5.33
C ILE A 20 1.92 13.94 4.44
N PHE A 21 3.06 13.94 3.75
CA PHE A 21 3.52 12.80 2.95
C PHE A 21 4.53 12.00 3.75
N LEU A 22 4.23 10.72 3.98
CA LEU A 22 5.13 9.78 4.64
C LEU A 22 5.63 8.76 3.62
N HIS A 23 6.90 8.84 3.27
CA HIS A 23 7.54 7.88 2.36
C HIS A 23 8.23 6.78 3.17
N MET A 24 7.89 5.53 2.88
CA MET A 24 8.31 4.37 3.66
C MET A 24 9.21 3.46 2.83
N ILE A 25 10.17 2.80 3.48
CA ILE A 25 10.93 1.71 2.86
C ILE A 25 10.05 0.47 2.58
N GLY A 26 8.94 0.33 3.32
CA GLY A 26 7.97 -0.75 3.16
C GLY A 26 8.60 -2.15 3.19
N SER A 27 8.08 -3.01 2.31
CA SER A 27 8.52 -4.39 2.13
C SER A 27 9.51 -4.55 0.97
N HIS A 28 10.34 -3.53 0.70
CA HIS A 28 11.36 -3.54 -0.35
C HIS A 28 12.21 -4.83 -0.31
N PRO A 29 12.77 -5.30 -1.46
CA PRO A 29 13.61 -6.49 -1.50
C PRO A 29 14.65 -6.58 -0.38
N ASN A 30 14.94 -7.83 0.01
CA ASN A 30 15.63 -8.20 1.26
C ASN A 30 14.77 -7.91 2.51
N PRO A 31 13.58 -8.54 2.61
CA PRO A 31 12.57 -8.21 3.61
C PRO A 31 13.04 -8.44 5.05
N CYS A 32 13.98 -9.36 5.29
CA CYS A 32 14.51 -9.61 6.62
C CYS A 32 15.23 -8.39 7.20
N ASP A 33 15.93 -7.61 6.37
CA ASP A 33 16.59 -6.38 6.79
C ASP A 33 15.59 -5.26 7.10
N ARG A 34 14.33 -5.40 6.66
CA ARG A 34 13.26 -4.42 6.89
C ARG A 34 12.59 -4.59 8.25
N LEU A 35 12.82 -5.73 8.93
CA LEU A 35 12.14 -6.04 10.19
C LEU A 35 12.60 -5.14 11.33
N ASN A 36 13.90 -4.79 11.44
CA ASN A 36 14.43 -3.95 12.53
C ASN A 36 13.91 -4.39 13.90
N SER A 37 14.17 -5.66 14.27
CA SER A 37 13.70 -6.31 15.51
C SER A 37 12.18 -6.54 15.62
N TRP A 38 11.42 -6.33 14.54
CA TRP A 38 10.00 -6.74 14.50
C TRP A 38 9.87 -8.27 14.62
N PRO A 39 8.96 -8.78 15.47
CA PRO A 39 8.76 -10.22 15.64
C PRO A 39 8.29 -10.88 14.35
N ASN A 40 8.77 -12.09 14.10
CA ASN A 40 8.41 -12.86 12.91
C ASN A 40 7.72 -14.17 13.32
N TYR A 41 6.40 -14.14 13.30
CA TYR A 41 5.54 -15.28 13.67
C TYR A 41 5.33 -16.29 12.53
N TYR A 42 5.96 -16.07 11.37
CA TYR A 42 5.77 -16.89 10.17
C TYR A 42 6.92 -17.87 9.91
N LEU A 43 7.97 -17.86 10.74
CA LEU A 43 9.21 -18.65 10.53
C LEU A 43 8.99 -20.17 10.56
N GLU A 44 7.98 -20.64 11.29
CA GLU A 44 7.66 -22.07 11.38
C GLU A 44 6.85 -22.58 10.19
N GLN A 45 6.14 -21.66 9.51
CA GLN A 45 5.16 -21.97 8.47
C GLN A 45 5.69 -21.69 7.05
N TYR A 46 6.71 -20.86 6.90
CA TYR A 46 7.19 -20.42 5.59
C TYR A 46 8.71 -20.37 5.51
N PRO A 47 9.29 -20.54 4.30
CA PRO A 47 10.70 -20.28 4.06
C PRO A 47 11.11 -18.90 4.56
N ARG A 48 12.31 -18.80 5.18
CA ARG A 48 12.77 -17.61 5.92
C ARG A 48 12.49 -16.27 5.20
N LYS A 49 12.80 -16.17 3.90
CA LYS A 49 12.63 -14.93 3.14
C LYS A 49 11.16 -14.56 2.93
N ILE A 50 10.28 -15.55 2.73
CA ILE A 50 8.82 -15.35 2.64
C ILE A 50 8.26 -14.98 4.02
N ALA A 51 8.67 -15.69 5.08
CA ALA A 51 8.30 -15.36 6.45
C ALA A 51 8.67 -13.91 6.81
N CYS A 52 9.87 -13.46 6.43
CA CYS A 52 10.27 -12.05 6.60
C CYS A 52 9.40 -11.07 5.82
N TYR A 53 8.97 -11.42 4.60
CA TYR A 53 8.08 -10.57 3.79
C TYR A 53 6.68 -10.45 4.42
N LEU A 54 6.12 -11.55 4.91
CA LEU A 54 4.86 -11.54 5.66
C LEU A 54 5.00 -10.72 6.97
N ALA A 55 6.10 -10.90 7.69
CA ALA A 55 6.39 -10.10 8.87
C ALA A 55 6.54 -8.60 8.55
N SER A 56 7.15 -8.21 7.43
CA SER A 56 7.23 -6.79 7.04
C SER A 56 5.86 -6.20 6.67
N ILE A 57 4.94 -7.00 6.10
CA ILE A 57 3.55 -6.60 5.89
C ILE A 57 2.82 -6.43 7.22
N SER A 58 2.98 -7.37 8.18
CA SER A 58 2.37 -7.23 9.52
C SER A 58 2.87 -5.98 10.27
N LYS A 59 4.14 -5.62 10.05
CA LYS A 59 4.74 -4.39 10.58
C LYS A 59 4.13 -3.13 9.95
N LEU A 60 3.88 -3.16 8.65
CA LEU A 60 3.21 -2.08 7.94
C LEU A 60 1.78 -1.90 8.46
N ASP A 61 1.02 -2.99 8.61
CA ASP A 61 -0.34 -2.96 9.17
C ASP A 61 -0.35 -2.30 10.56
N ASN A 62 0.55 -2.73 11.45
CA ASN A 62 0.71 -2.10 12.76
C ASN A 62 1.08 -0.61 12.68
N PHE A 63 1.95 -0.22 11.74
CA PHE A 63 2.31 1.18 11.53
C PHE A 63 1.10 2.02 11.10
N LEU A 64 0.29 1.53 10.16
CA LEU A 64 -0.91 2.22 9.69
C LEU A 64 -1.95 2.34 10.82
N GLY A 65 -2.12 1.30 11.65
CA GLY A 65 -2.99 1.36 12.83
C GLY A 65 -2.53 2.39 13.86
N GLN A 66 -1.21 2.49 14.13
CA GLN A 66 -0.66 3.52 15.00
C GLN A 66 -0.87 4.93 14.41
N LEU A 67 -0.67 5.09 13.10
CA LEU A 67 -0.83 6.36 12.40
C LEU A 67 -2.28 6.86 12.44
N ASP A 68 -3.26 5.98 12.16
CA ASP A 68 -4.69 6.30 12.32
C ASP A 68 -5.01 6.71 13.77
N GLY A 69 -4.47 5.97 14.75
CA GLY A 69 -4.63 6.31 16.16
C GLY A 69 -4.06 7.68 16.53
N ILE A 70 -2.91 8.07 15.97
CA ILE A 70 -2.33 9.42 16.12
C ILE A 70 -3.27 10.48 15.54
N LEU A 71 -3.73 10.28 14.30
CA LEU A 71 -4.62 11.22 13.60
C LEU A 71 -5.94 11.43 14.36
N ARG A 72 -6.56 10.35 14.87
CA ARG A 72 -7.79 10.43 15.68
C ARG A 72 -7.63 11.23 16.97
N ARG A 73 -6.44 11.19 17.60
CA ARG A 73 -6.16 11.97 18.82
C ARG A 73 -5.91 13.45 18.52
N HIS A 74 -5.26 13.76 17.41
CA HIS A 74 -4.77 15.12 17.11
C HIS A 74 -5.72 15.96 16.25
N SER A 75 -6.55 15.31 15.44
CA SER A 75 -7.34 15.97 14.39
C SER A 75 -8.79 15.54 14.45
N ARG A 76 -9.70 16.53 14.49
CA ARG A 76 -11.15 16.27 14.48
C ARG A 76 -11.66 15.79 13.12
N HIS A 77 -10.99 16.21 12.05
CA HIS A 77 -11.28 15.85 10.66
C HIS A 77 -9.96 15.47 9.98
N PHE A 78 -9.89 14.26 9.42
CA PHE A 78 -8.71 13.79 8.68
C PHE A 78 -9.10 12.72 7.66
N ALA A 79 -8.22 12.55 6.68
CA ALA A 79 -8.18 11.37 5.83
C ALA A 79 -6.73 10.86 5.76
N MET A 80 -6.56 9.54 5.78
CA MET A 80 -5.30 8.87 5.54
C MET A 80 -5.46 7.93 4.34
N LEU A 81 -4.58 8.12 3.36
CA LEU A 81 -4.48 7.33 2.14
C LEU A 81 -3.13 6.60 2.17
N TYR A 82 -3.15 5.29 2.03
CA TYR A 82 -1.96 4.47 1.85
C TYR A 82 -2.03 3.73 0.53
N PHE A 83 -0.92 3.73 -0.21
CA PHE A 83 -0.69 2.85 -1.34
C PHE A 83 0.80 2.49 -1.42
N SER A 84 1.10 1.34 -2.00
CA SER A 84 2.49 0.96 -2.34
C SER A 84 2.84 1.49 -3.74
N ASP A 85 4.10 1.86 -3.94
CA ASP A 85 4.63 2.30 -5.24
C ASP A 85 4.63 1.18 -6.28
N HIS A 86 4.96 -0.04 -5.85
CA HIS A 86 4.81 -1.28 -6.62
C HIS A 86 4.67 -2.48 -5.68
N GLY A 87 4.42 -3.67 -6.25
CA GLY A 87 4.38 -4.93 -5.52
C GLY A 87 5.67 -5.74 -5.68
N LEU A 88 5.66 -6.98 -5.21
CA LEU A 88 6.76 -7.94 -5.39
C LEU A 88 6.18 -9.31 -5.78
N SER A 89 6.96 -10.07 -6.55
CA SER A 89 6.67 -11.48 -6.78
C SER A 89 7.14 -12.32 -5.60
N VAL A 90 6.26 -13.24 -5.16
CA VAL A 90 6.52 -14.24 -4.14
C VAL A 90 6.40 -15.65 -4.71
N SER A 91 7.49 -16.41 -4.74
CA SER A 91 7.54 -17.75 -5.33
C SER A 91 8.32 -18.75 -4.47
N ASP A 92 8.33 -20.01 -4.87
CA ASP A 92 9.15 -21.10 -4.31
C ASP A 92 10.56 -21.20 -4.92
N SER A 93 10.94 -20.24 -5.77
CA SER A 93 12.25 -20.20 -6.41
C SER A 93 13.39 -19.94 -5.41
N ALA A 94 14.64 -20.10 -5.86
CA ALA A 94 15.82 -19.76 -5.07
C ALA A 94 15.87 -18.27 -4.64
N ASN A 95 15.12 -17.39 -5.31
CA ASN A 95 14.94 -16.00 -4.94
C ASN A 95 13.46 -15.69 -4.70
N PRO A 96 12.89 -16.15 -3.58
CA PRO A 96 11.43 -16.26 -3.43
C PRO A 96 10.70 -14.93 -3.26
N VAL A 97 11.39 -13.79 -3.11
CA VAL A 97 10.78 -12.45 -2.97
C VAL A 97 11.64 -11.44 -3.73
N HIS A 98 11.12 -10.92 -4.84
CA HIS A 98 11.85 -10.03 -5.76
C HIS A 98 10.92 -9.22 -6.68
N HIS A 99 11.47 -8.22 -7.37
CA HIS A 99 10.74 -7.54 -8.45
C HIS A 99 10.63 -8.46 -9.66
N ASP A 100 9.45 -8.53 -10.24
CA ASP A 100 9.21 -9.27 -11.49
C ASP A 100 8.16 -8.53 -12.32
N GLY A 101 8.57 -8.02 -13.47
CA GLY A 101 7.68 -7.30 -14.39
C GLY A 101 6.75 -8.21 -15.20
N HIS A 102 6.91 -9.52 -15.10
CA HIS A 102 6.13 -10.50 -15.85
C HIS A 102 5.03 -11.19 -15.01
N VAL A 103 4.90 -10.81 -13.73
CA VAL A 103 3.95 -11.39 -12.78
C VAL A 103 3.06 -10.30 -12.19
N GLN A 104 1.76 -10.58 -12.08
CA GLN A 104 0.76 -9.62 -11.59
C GLN A 104 1.07 -9.07 -10.19
N GLY A 105 1.73 -9.84 -9.34
CA GLY A 105 2.13 -9.41 -7.99
C GLY A 105 3.12 -8.25 -7.98
N GLY A 106 3.85 -7.98 -9.08
CA GLY A 106 4.69 -6.79 -9.23
C GLY A 106 3.90 -5.48 -9.33
N TYR A 107 2.60 -5.55 -9.67
CA TYR A 107 1.75 -4.38 -9.96
C TYR A 107 0.51 -4.31 -9.08
N SER A 108 0.11 -5.44 -8.47
CA SER A 108 -1.08 -5.53 -7.62
C SER A 108 -0.75 -5.05 -6.21
N VAL A 109 -1.04 -3.78 -5.93
CA VAL A 109 -0.72 -3.12 -4.66
C VAL A 109 -1.98 -2.76 -3.87
N PRO A 110 -1.89 -2.69 -2.52
CA PRO A 110 -3.00 -2.23 -1.71
C PRO A 110 -3.26 -0.73 -1.92
N LEU A 111 -4.54 -0.34 -1.88
CA LEU A 111 -5.00 1.03 -1.72
C LEU A 111 -5.92 1.04 -0.49
N ILE A 112 -5.51 1.73 0.58
CA ILE A 112 -6.24 1.79 1.84
C ILE A 112 -6.60 3.23 2.14
N ILE A 113 -7.87 3.46 2.47
CA ILE A 113 -8.39 4.77 2.86
C ILE A 113 -9.04 4.63 4.23
N THR A 114 -8.65 5.51 5.14
CA THR A 114 -9.33 5.72 6.43
C THR A 114 -9.60 7.21 6.59
N ALA A 115 -10.60 7.55 7.39
CA ALA A 115 -10.94 8.93 7.69
C ALA A 115 -11.64 9.01 9.04
N SER A 116 -11.75 10.22 9.58
CA SER A 116 -12.40 10.48 10.86
C SER A 116 -13.86 9.98 10.93
N ASP A 117 -14.56 9.98 9.80
CA ASP A 117 -15.97 9.60 9.64
C ASP A 117 -16.18 8.17 9.07
N ILE A 118 -15.10 7.49 8.67
CA ILE A 118 -15.15 6.07 8.30
C ILE A 118 -15.10 5.23 9.58
N THR A 119 -16.20 4.56 9.87
CA THR A 119 -16.39 3.74 11.10
C THR A 119 -16.61 2.26 10.83
N SER A 120 -16.75 1.87 9.56
CA SER A 120 -16.92 0.49 9.13
C SER A 120 -15.95 0.14 8.01
N HIS A 121 -15.49 -1.10 7.99
CA HIS A 121 -14.67 -1.62 6.91
C HIS A 121 -15.54 -1.95 5.68
N GLN A 122 -15.12 -1.45 4.51
CA GLN A 122 -15.69 -1.82 3.21
C GLN A 122 -14.56 -2.27 2.29
N SER A 123 -14.69 -3.48 1.74
CA SER A 123 -13.80 -3.96 0.68
C SER A 123 -14.38 -3.61 -0.68
N VAL A 124 -13.52 -3.12 -1.58
CA VAL A 124 -13.87 -2.81 -2.96
C VAL A 124 -13.06 -3.74 -3.86
N SER A 125 -13.71 -4.76 -4.41
CA SER A 125 -13.06 -5.77 -5.25
C SER A 125 -12.93 -5.32 -6.71
N ARG A 126 -12.20 -4.22 -6.95
CA ARG A 126 -11.92 -3.71 -8.30
C ARG A 126 -10.48 -3.24 -8.44
N LYS A 127 -9.93 -3.30 -9.65
CA LYS A 127 -8.61 -2.76 -9.97
C LYS A 127 -8.75 -1.27 -10.30
N ILE A 128 -7.86 -0.46 -9.75
CA ILE A 128 -7.79 0.97 -10.01
C ILE A 128 -6.41 1.28 -10.59
N ASN A 129 -6.37 2.04 -11.68
CA ASN A 129 -5.11 2.49 -12.25
C ASN A 129 -4.48 3.59 -11.37
N ALA A 130 -3.20 3.48 -11.06
CA ALA A 130 -2.46 4.49 -10.30
C ALA A 130 -2.46 5.88 -11.01
N ARG A 131 -2.71 5.94 -12.32
CA ARG A 131 -2.93 7.19 -13.07
C ARG A 131 -4.08 8.03 -12.51
N ASN A 132 -5.06 7.41 -11.87
CA ASN A 132 -6.18 8.11 -11.24
C ASN A 132 -5.79 8.74 -9.90
N PHE A 133 -4.56 8.58 -9.41
CA PHE A 133 -4.12 9.10 -8.10
C PHE A 133 -4.40 10.61 -7.94
N ALA A 134 -4.12 11.43 -8.96
CA ALA A 134 -4.39 12.86 -8.86
C ALA A 134 -5.89 13.16 -8.70
N GLY A 135 -6.74 12.41 -9.40
CA GLY A 135 -8.19 12.47 -9.24
C GLY A 135 -8.66 11.98 -7.87
N ILE A 136 -8.09 10.89 -7.35
CA ILE A 136 -8.37 10.36 -6.01
C ILE A 136 -7.95 11.37 -4.94
N PHE A 137 -6.79 11.99 -5.10
CA PHE A 137 -6.28 13.01 -4.18
C PHE A 137 -7.20 14.24 -4.17
N GLN A 138 -7.68 14.70 -5.32
CA GLN A 138 -8.68 15.77 -5.40
C GLN A 138 -10.01 15.39 -4.74
N TRP A 139 -10.49 14.17 -5.00
CA TRP A 139 -11.72 13.66 -4.39
C TRP A 139 -11.60 13.62 -2.86
N LEU A 140 -10.47 13.12 -2.34
CA LEU A 140 -10.23 12.95 -0.91
C LEU A 140 -10.04 14.29 -0.18
N THR A 141 -9.35 15.24 -0.80
CA THR A 141 -9.00 16.53 -0.17
C THR A 141 -10.01 17.63 -0.44
N GLY A 142 -10.88 17.47 -1.44
CA GLY A 142 -11.74 18.53 -1.95
C GLY A 142 -11.03 19.57 -2.81
N ILE A 143 -9.71 19.45 -3.04
CA ILE A 143 -8.96 20.33 -3.94
C ILE A 143 -9.51 20.18 -5.36
N ARG A 144 -9.69 21.31 -6.05
CA ARG A 144 -10.16 21.35 -7.44
C ARG A 144 -9.09 22.00 -8.31
N THR A 145 -8.84 21.39 -9.46
CA THR A 145 -8.03 21.97 -10.53
C THR A 145 -8.83 21.90 -11.83
N GLU A 146 -8.50 22.75 -12.79
CA GLU A 146 -9.23 22.84 -14.06
C GLU A 146 -9.07 21.59 -14.94
N ASN A 147 -7.90 20.94 -14.88
CA ASN A 147 -7.49 19.92 -15.86
C ASN A 147 -7.51 18.49 -15.30
N ILE A 148 -7.93 18.29 -14.05
CA ILE A 148 -7.97 16.97 -13.42
C ILE A 148 -9.37 16.74 -12.88
N THR A 149 -10.03 15.71 -13.40
CA THR A 149 -11.33 15.26 -12.91
C THR A 149 -11.12 14.50 -11.58
N PRO A 150 -11.84 14.85 -10.50
CA PRO A 150 -11.85 14.02 -9.29
C PRO A 150 -12.29 12.59 -9.61
N PHE A 151 -11.71 11.62 -8.92
CA PHE A 151 -12.00 10.20 -9.11
C PHE A 151 -12.32 9.57 -7.76
N ASN A 152 -13.56 9.12 -7.59
CA ASN A 152 -14.02 8.42 -6.40
C ASN A 152 -13.67 6.93 -6.49
N PRO A 153 -12.73 6.42 -5.66
CA PRO A 153 -12.35 5.01 -5.67
C PRO A 153 -13.48 4.06 -5.20
N LEU A 154 -14.59 4.58 -4.68
CA LEU A 154 -15.75 3.78 -4.29
C LEU A 154 -16.78 3.59 -5.41
N THR A 155 -16.95 4.57 -6.30
CA THR A 155 -18.07 4.59 -7.26
C THR A 155 -17.66 4.76 -8.71
N ASP A 156 -16.57 5.47 -8.99
CA ASP A 156 -16.27 5.87 -10.36
C ASP A 156 -15.60 4.74 -11.11
N GLU A 157 -16.12 4.39 -12.28
CA GLU A 157 -15.56 3.32 -13.11
C GLU A 157 -14.43 3.86 -13.99
N ASP A 158 -13.36 3.07 -14.09
CA ASP A 158 -12.31 3.28 -15.09
C ASP A 158 -12.46 2.17 -16.11
N ASN A 159 -13.05 2.50 -17.26
CA ASN A 159 -13.31 1.55 -18.35
C ASN A 159 -12.07 1.30 -19.21
N GLU A 160 -10.97 1.99 -18.94
CA GLU A 160 -9.72 1.76 -19.65
C GLU A 160 -9.03 0.49 -19.13
N PRO A 161 -8.45 -0.33 -20.02
CA PRO A 161 -7.61 -1.44 -19.60
C PRO A 161 -6.48 -0.97 -18.69
N VAL A 162 -6.28 -1.65 -17.56
CA VAL A 162 -5.13 -1.36 -16.68
C VAL A 162 -3.85 -1.80 -17.40
N MET A 163 -3.07 -0.83 -17.87
CA MET A 163 -1.80 -1.05 -18.56
C MET A 163 -0.61 -0.89 -17.62
N VAL A 164 0.36 -1.79 -17.72
CA VAL A 164 1.60 -1.79 -16.92
C VAL A 164 2.83 -1.94 -17.82
N PHE A 165 3.95 -1.34 -17.41
CA PHE A 165 5.23 -1.49 -18.12
C PHE A 165 5.97 -2.72 -17.57
N ASN A 166 6.13 -3.76 -18.39
CA ASN A 166 6.72 -5.05 -17.98
C ASN A 166 8.27 -5.06 -17.96
N GLY A 167 8.92 -3.90 -18.16
CA GLY A 167 10.37 -3.80 -18.38
C GLY A 167 10.75 -3.64 -19.85
N GLU A 168 9.86 -3.99 -20.78
CA GLU A 168 10.11 -3.93 -22.23
C GLU A 168 9.09 -3.04 -22.95
N LYS A 169 7.80 -3.22 -22.63
CA LYS A 169 6.68 -2.52 -23.26
C LYS A 169 5.49 -2.41 -22.30
N ASN A 170 4.53 -1.57 -22.68
CA ASN A 170 3.25 -1.54 -21.99
C ASN A 170 2.40 -2.75 -22.41
N VAL A 171 1.86 -3.46 -21.43
CA VAL A 171 0.98 -4.63 -21.62
C VAL A 171 -0.24 -4.50 -20.70
N PRO A 172 -1.40 -5.11 -21.05
CA PRO A 172 -2.51 -5.23 -20.11
C PRO A 172 -2.08 -6.00 -18.86
N ALA A 173 -2.39 -5.51 -17.66
CA ALA A 173 -2.00 -6.14 -16.40
C ALA A 173 -2.50 -7.59 -16.29
N ASP A 174 -3.71 -7.84 -16.81
CA ASP A 174 -4.34 -9.16 -16.81
C ASP A 174 -3.67 -10.16 -17.78
N SER A 175 -2.82 -9.67 -18.69
CA SER A 175 -2.01 -10.55 -19.57
C SER A 175 -0.76 -11.13 -18.89
N LEU A 176 -0.38 -10.59 -17.73
CA LEU A 176 0.76 -11.08 -16.96
C LEU A 176 0.42 -12.38 -16.23
N LYS A 177 1.45 -13.16 -15.89
CA LYS A 177 1.27 -14.41 -15.13
C LYS A 177 0.66 -14.09 -13.77
N PRO A 178 -0.34 -14.86 -13.31
CA PRO A 178 -0.87 -14.69 -11.96
C PRO A 178 0.22 -14.99 -10.93
N GLN A 179 0.13 -14.35 -9.76
CA GLN A 179 1.02 -14.67 -8.65
C GLN A 179 0.74 -16.10 -8.16
N PRO A 180 1.75 -16.99 -8.07
CA PRO A 180 1.57 -18.29 -7.45
C PRO A 180 1.08 -18.16 -6.00
N LEU A 181 0.19 -19.08 -5.60
CA LEU A 181 -0.20 -19.23 -4.21
C LEU A 181 0.90 -19.97 -3.45
N ILE A 182 1.44 -19.35 -2.40
CA ILE A 182 2.37 -20.00 -1.49
C ILE A 182 1.61 -20.43 -0.24
N LEU A 183 1.46 -21.74 -0.07
CA LEU A 183 0.81 -22.32 1.09
C LEU A 183 1.81 -22.45 2.25
N PRO A 184 1.33 -22.43 3.51
CA PRO A 184 2.15 -22.80 4.65
C PRO A 184 2.72 -24.22 4.47
N ASP A 185 3.96 -24.42 4.91
CA ASP A 185 4.51 -25.76 5.08
C ASP A 185 3.61 -26.54 6.05
N HIS A 186 3.00 -27.63 5.59
CA HIS A 186 2.34 -28.58 6.48
C HIS A 186 3.44 -29.33 7.26
N ARG A 187 3.76 -28.85 8.46
CA ARG A 187 4.52 -29.62 9.45
C ARG A 187 3.58 -30.22 10.48
#